data_AF-A0A0F6QDN9-F1
#
_entry.id   AF-A0A0F6QDN9-F1
#
_cell.length_a   1.000
_cell.length_b   1.000
_cell.length_c   1.000
_cell.angle_alpha   90.00
_cell.angle_beta   90.00
_cell.angle_gamma   90.00
#
_symmetry.space_group_name_H-M   'P 1'
#
loop_
_entity.id
_entity.type
_entity.pdbx_description
1 polymer ?
#
loop_
_entity_poly.entity_id
_entity_poly.type
_entity_poly.pdbx_seq_one_letter_code
_entity_poly.pdbx_strand_id
1 'polypeptide(L)'
;MPEWARDNPSHFWQAADQFERANGSTYRELEIALPRELTAEQRLELVQDFVRQEAGERHAWSFAIHNPKASIDGGEQPHAHIMMSQRVNDGIERTPEQYFRRYNARYPERGGAKKDSGSLTLTQQKEQLRELRKRWEVKHNEHMRKHGFERGFIDCRTLKEQGIERRPEVHLGFEAAGRLDDAQRHDIMQKRSEPDYSRHLEQARTVGHDIREWLDTPVKQHELVRRLQHDVAREHGFDMRDRVSRQNRTEPERVKSPSRGFSMGF
;
A
#
# COMPACT_ATOMS: atom_id res chain seq x y z
N MET A 1 18.05 -14.51 13.97
CA MET A 1 19.29 -14.99 13.31
C MET A 1 19.78 -16.24 14.02
N PRO A 2 20.48 -17.18 13.35
CA PRO A 2 21.22 -18.25 14.04
C PRO A 2 22.37 -17.66 14.87
N GLU A 3 22.86 -18.40 15.86
CA GLU A 3 23.81 -17.88 16.86
C GLU A 3 25.05 -17.23 16.23
N TRP A 4 25.64 -17.89 15.24
CA TRP A 4 26.84 -17.42 14.53
C TRP A 4 26.66 -16.10 13.76
N ALA A 5 25.43 -15.61 13.59
CA ALA A 5 25.13 -14.31 12.95
C ALA A 5 24.19 -13.43 13.77
N ARG A 6 23.98 -13.72 15.06
CA ARG A 6 23.09 -12.97 15.96
C ARG A 6 23.41 -11.47 15.95
N ASP A 7 24.68 -11.14 16.15
CA ASP A 7 25.17 -9.77 16.27
C ASP A 7 25.81 -9.25 14.97
N ASN A 8 25.81 -10.05 13.92
CA ASN A 8 26.31 -9.65 12.60
C ASN A 8 25.38 -10.17 11.47
N PRO A 9 24.25 -9.47 11.21
CA PRO A 9 23.35 -9.82 10.12
C PRO A 9 24.01 -9.91 8.75
N SER A 10 25.04 -9.10 8.48
CA SER A 10 25.76 -9.14 7.20
C SER A 10 26.46 -10.49 6.98
N HIS A 11 26.97 -11.10 8.05
CA HIS A 11 27.59 -12.41 7.98
C HIS A 11 26.59 -13.52 7.60
N PHE A 12 25.32 -13.40 8.03
CA PHE A 12 24.26 -14.31 7.59
C PHE A 12 24.08 -14.28 6.07
N TRP A 13 23.99 -13.08 5.49
CA TRP A 13 23.76 -12.92 4.05
C TRP A 13 24.97 -13.34 3.22
N GLN A 14 26.18 -13.02 3.68
CA GLN A 14 27.43 -13.53 3.06
C GLN A 14 27.49 -15.06 3.07
N ALA A 15 27.13 -15.69 4.18
CA ALA A 15 27.07 -17.15 4.28
C ALA A 15 25.97 -17.73 3.37
N ALA A 16 24.84 -17.05 3.23
CA ALA A 16 23.79 -17.45 2.30
C ALA A 16 24.30 -17.43 0.86
N ASP A 17 24.97 -16.34 0.44
CA ASP A 17 25.55 -16.23 -0.91
C ASP A 17 26.63 -17.29 -1.16
N GLN A 18 27.44 -17.60 -0.15
CA GLN A 18 28.53 -18.57 -0.26
C GLN A 18 28.05 -20.02 -0.29
N PHE A 19 27.07 -20.38 0.54
CA PHE A 19 26.74 -21.78 0.83
C PHE A 19 25.36 -22.22 0.34
N GLU A 20 24.47 -21.33 -0.09
CA GLU A 20 23.35 -21.76 -0.91
C GLU A 20 23.82 -22.33 -2.24
N ARG A 21 23.03 -23.26 -2.78
CA ARG A 21 23.28 -23.78 -4.13
C ARG A 21 23.02 -22.68 -5.16
N ALA A 22 23.67 -22.76 -6.32
CA ALA A 22 23.49 -21.80 -7.42
C ALA A 22 22.01 -21.55 -7.82
N ASN A 23 21.17 -22.60 -7.79
CA ASN A 23 19.73 -22.50 -8.07
C ASN A 23 18.87 -22.48 -6.79
N GLY A 24 19.42 -21.92 -5.71
CA GLY A 24 18.78 -21.80 -4.40
C GLY A 24 18.47 -20.34 -4.11
N SER A 25 17.31 -20.07 -3.50
CA SER A 25 17.00 -18.75 -3.00
C SER A 25 17.82 -18.48 -1.72
N THR A 26 18.63 -17.43 -1.73
CA THR A 26 19.32 -16.88 -0.55
C THR A 26 18.31 -16.19 0.37
N TYR A 27 17.40 -15.42 -0.21
CA TYR A 27 16.26 -14.78 0.45
C TYR A 27 15.03 -14.72 -0.44
N ARG A 28 13.90 -14.34 0.16
CA ARG A 28 12.75 -13.73 -0.50
C ARG A 28 12.61 -12.31 -0.01
N GLU A 29 12.20 -11.42 -0.91
CA GLU A 29 12.01 -10.01 -0.62
C GLU A 29 10.52 -9.67 -0.58
N LEU A 30 10.12 -8.90 0.43
CA LEU A 30 8.87 -8.15 0.42
C LEU A 30 9.20 -6.68 0.27
N GLU A 31 8.67 -6.06 -0.78
CA GLU A 31 8.66 -4.61 -0.92
C GLU A 31 7.26 -4.10 -0.57
N ILE A 32 7.17 -3.28 0.46
CA ILE A 32 5.90 -2.76 0.98
C ILE A 32 5.91 -1.23 1.00
N ALA A 33 4.86 -0.62 0.45
CA ALA A 33 4.63 0.81 0.59
C ALA A 33 4.14 1.12 2.00
N LEU A 34 4.65 2.20 2.59
CA LEU A 34 4.28 2.65 3.92
C LEU A 34 3.39 3.91 3.83
N PRO A 35 2.51 4.15 4.81
CA PRO A 35 1.68 5.36 4.84
C PRO A 35 2.54 6.61 5.08
N ARG A 36 2.31 7.66 4.29
CA ARG A 36 3.01 8.96 4.44
C ARG A 36 2.51 9.76 5.64
N GLU A 37 1.30 9.44 6.09
CA GLU A 37 0.66 10.03 7.24
C GLU A 37 1.37 9.67 8.55
N LEU A 38 2.02 8.50 8.61
CA LEU A 38 2.79 8.07 9.76
C LEU A 38 4.18 8.72 9.78
N THR A 39 4.62 9.08 10.97
CA THR A 39 6.00 9.53 11.24
C THR A 39 7.02 8.42 10.94
N ALA A 40 8.32 8.76 10.90
CA ALA A 40 9.37 7.77 10.70
C ALA A 40 9.37 6.67 11.78
N GLU A 41 9.15 7.06 13.03
CA GLU A 41 9.12 6.17 14.20
C GLU A 41 7.91 5.23 14.15
N GLN A 42 6.74 5.75 13.77
CA GLN A 42 5.52 4.96 13.62
C GLN A 42 5.62 3.98 12.43
N ARG A 43 6.27 4.40 11.33
CA ARG A 43 6.57 3.52 10.19
C ARG A 43 7.54 2.41 10.59
N LEU A 44 8.56 2.73 11.38
CA LEU A 44 9.49 1.73 11.92
C LEU A 44 8.75 0.71 12.78
N GLU A 45 7.88 1.15 13.69
CA GLU A 45 7.07 0.27 14.53
C GLU A 45 6.18 -0.66 13.68
N LEU A 46 5.49 -0.11 12.67
CA LEU A 46 4.67 -0.88 11.73
C LEU A 46 5.47 -1.99 11.03
N VAL A 47 6.66 -1.67 10.51
CA VAL A 47 7.52 -2.66 9.84
C VAL A 47 8.00 -3.70 10.83
N GLN A 48 8.43 -3.31 12.04
CA GLN A 48 8.87 -4.25 13.07
C GLN A 48 7.77 -5.23 13.47
N ASP A 49 6.54 -4.74 13.68
CA ASP A 49 5.41 -5.59 14.04
C ASP A 49 5.01 -6.53 12.91
N PHE A 50 5.03 -6.05 11.66
CA PHE A 50 4.76 -6.90 10.49
C PHE A 50 5.82 -7.97 10.28
N VAL A 51 7.10 -7.63 10.41
CA VAL A 51 8.20 -8.60 10.31
C VAL A 51 8.15 -9.62 11.46
N ARG A 52 7.81 -9.20 12.68
CA ARG A 52 7.59 -10.12 13.81
C ARG A 52 6.45 -11.09 13.54
N GLN A 53 5.37 -10.62 12.92
CA GLN A 53 4.22 -11.45 12.53
C GLN A 53 4.57 -12.48 11.44
N GLU A 54 5.25 -12.06 10.36
CA GLU A 54 5.49 -12.93 9.20
C GLU A 54 6.72 -13.84 9.36
N ALA A 55 7.79 -13.32 9.99
CA ALA A 55 9.06 -14.02 10.13
C ALA A 55 9.35 -14.42 11.58
N GLY A 56 9.14 -13.50 12.52
CA GLY A 56 9.42 -13.70 13.94
C GLY A 56 10.82 -14.28 14.18
N GLU A 57 10.90 -15.28 15.04
CA GLU A 57 12.13 -16.07 15.28
C GLU A 57 12.28 -17.26 14.32
N ARG A 58 11.24 -17.53 13.53
CA ARG A 58 11.17 -18.66 12.60
C ARG A 58 12.11 -18.49 11.41
N HIS A 59 12.36 -17.26 11.00
CA HIS A 59 13.22 -16.96 9.85
C HIS A 59 14.31 -15.95 10.23
N ALA A 60 15.46 -16.06 9.57
CA ALA A 60 16.44 -14.99 9.54
C ALA A 60 15.94 -13.87 8.61
N TRP A 61 16.01 -12.62 9.05
CA TRP A 61 15.49 -11.49 8.28
C TRP A 61 16.30 -10.22 8.51
N SER A 62 16.21 -9.29 7.58
CA SER A 62 16.74 -7.93 7.67
C SER A 62 15.83 -7.02 6.87
N PHE A 63 15.69 -5.76 7.29
CA PHE A 63 14.89 -4.80 6.53
C PHE A 63 15.56 -3.43 6.49
N ALA A 64 15.21 -2.65 5.47
CA ALA A 64 15.55 -1.24 5.34
C ALA A 64 14.30 -0.45 4.97
N ILE A 65 14.17 0.75 5.52
CA ILE A 65 13.12 1.70 5.15
C ILE A 65 13.76 2.81 4.32
N HIS A 66 13.23 3.01 3.12
CA HIS A 66 13.61 4.09 2.22
C HIS A 66 12.51 5.14 2.20
N ASN A 67 12.90 6.41 2.02
CA ASN A 67 11.95 7.51 1.89
C ASN A 67 12.39 8.53 0.80
N PRO A 68 12.45 8.12 -0.48
CA PRO A 68 12.74 9.04 -1.57
C PRO A 68 11.56 9.98 -1.83
N LYS A 69 11.76 10.99 -2.68
CA LYS A 69 10.65 11.79 -3.21
C LYS A 69 9.95 11.02 -4.32
N ALA A 70 8.61 11.06 -4.34
CA ALA A 70 7.81 10.50 -5.42
C ALA A 70 7.94 11.32 -6.70
N SER A 71 8.11 10.63 -7.81
CA SER A 71 8.32 11.23 -9.13
C SER A 71 7.11 11.97 -9.71
N ILE A 72 5.91 11.77 -9.14
CA ILE A 72 4.66 12.34 -9.66
C ILE A 72 4.28 13.61 -8.89
N ASP A 73 4.11 13.51 -7.57
CA ASP A 73 3.61 14.61 -6.73
C ASP A 73 4.69 15.27 -5.87
N GLY A 74 5.94 14.79 -5.94
CA GLY A 74 7.07 15.33 -5.17
C GLY A 74 7.03 15.03 -3.66
N GLY A 75 5.99 14.34 -3.17
CA GLY A 75 5.84 13.97 -1.76
C GLY A 75 6.74 12.81 -1.33
N GLU A 76 6.74 12.45 -0.05
CA GLU A 76 7.52 11.32 0.50
C GLU A 76 7.08 9.98 -0.07
N GLN A 77 7.93 9.07 -0.56
CA GLN A 77 7.50 7.73 -1.00
C GLN A 77 8.06 6.65 -0.07
N PRO A 78 7.61 6.55 1.19
CA PRO A 78 8.19 5.62 2.12
C PRO A 78 7.84 4.18 1.73
N HIS A 79 8.84 3.32 1.72
CA HIS A 79 8.69 1.88 1.48
C HIS A 79 9.75 1.12 2.26
N ALA A 80 9.46 -0.15 2.56
CA ALA A 80 10.41 -1.04 3.19
C ALA A 80 10.77 -2.20 2.27
N HIS A 81 12.05 -2.51 2.22
CA HIS A 81 12.59 -3.74 1.68
C HIS A 81 12.82 -4.70 2.84
N ILE A 82 12.16 -5.86 2.82
CA ILE A 82 12.28 -6.88 3.86
C ILE A 82 12.83 -8.15 3.22
N MET A 83 14.07 -8.48 3.55
CA MET A 83 14.73 -9.71 3.14
C MET A 83 14.49 -10.80 4.19
N MET A 84 14.01 -11.96 3.77
CA MET A 84 13.76 -13.11 4.65
C MET A 84 14.37 -14.38 4.07
N SER A 85 15.14 -15.09 4.89
CA SER A 85 15.61 -16.42 4.53
C SER A 85 14.45 -17.41 4.57
N GLN A 86 14.35 -18.26 3.54
CA GLN A 86 13.35 -19.34 3.52
C GLN A 86 13.72 -20.51 4.44
N ARG A 87 14.90 -20.49 5.06
CA ARG A 87 15.35 -21.48 6.02
C ARG A 87 14.59 -21.26 7.34
N VAL A 88 13.95 -22.31 7.82
CA VAL A 88 13.21 -22.33 9.09
C VAL A 88 14.18 -22.61 10.22
N ASN A 89 14.16 -21.75 11.23
CA ASN A 89 14.79 -21.99 12.51
C ASN A 89 14.03 -23.08 13.26
N ASP A 90 14.65 -24.24 13.38
CA ASP A 90 14.14 -25.42 14.08
C ASP A 90 14.84 -25.61 15.45
N GLY A 91 15.60 -24.61 15.91
CA GLY A 91 16.33 -24.66 17.19
C GLY A 91 17.60 -25.52 17.18
N ILE A 92 17.95 -26.13 16.05
CA ILE A 92 19.17 -26.95 15.94
C ILE A 92 20.35 -26.06 15.54
N GLU A 93 21.37 -26.03 16.38
CA GLU A 93 22.62 -25.34 16.10
C GLU A 93 23.35 -25.97 14.90
N ARG A 94 23.83 -25.12 14.00
CA ARG A 94 24.53 -25.50 12.77
C ARG A 94 25.63 -24.49 12.49
N THR A 95 26.74 -24.95 11.92
CA THR A 95 27.72 -24.05 11.31
C THR A 95 27.10 -23.30 10.12
N PRO A 96 27.67 -22.16 9.68
CA PRO A 96 27.17 -21.44 8.52
C PRO A 96 27.04 -22.36 7.28
N GLU A 97 28.08 -23.13 6.97
CA GLU A 97 28.05 -24.08 5.85
C GLU A 97 26.93 -25.12 6.01
N GLN A 98 26.82 -25.73 7.20
CA GLN A 98 25.80 -26.75 7.44
C GLN A 98 24.40 -26.16 7.32
N TYR A 99 24.15 -24.96 7.82
CA TYR A 99 22.84 -24.29 7.80
C TYR A 99 22.21 -24.28 6.41
N PHE A 100 23.01 -24.05 5.37
CA PHE A 100 22.56 -23.99 3.97
C PHE A 100 22.67 -25.31 3.20
N ARG A 101 23.14 -26.41 3.80
CA ARG A 101 23.09 -27.75 3.17
C ARG A 101 21.65 -28.21 2.93
N ARG A 102 21.47 -29.28 2.16
CA ARG A 102 20.15 -29.92 2.00
C ARG A 102 19.64 -30.40 3.36
N TYR A 103 18.34 -30.21 3.59
CA TYR A 103 17.68 -30.74 4.78
C TYR A 103 17.69 -32.27 4.74
N ASN A 104 17.99 -32.91 5.87
CA ASN A 104 17.97 -34.35 6.04
C ASN A 104 16.77 -34.74 6.93
N ALA A 105 15.71 -35.27 6.33
CA ALA A 105 14.48 -35.59 7.06
C ALA A 105 14.65 -36.73 8.07
N ARG A 106 15.59 -37.65 7.86
CA ARG A 106 15.84 -38.79 8.75
C ARG A 106 16.69 -38.39 9.95
N TYR A 107 17.62 -37.47 9.76
CA TYR A 107 18.54 -36.96 10.78
C TYR A 107 18.73 -35.44 10.62
N PRO A 108 17.78 -34.60 11.10
CA PRO A 108 17.78 -33.14 10.90
C PRO A 108 19.06 -32.44 11.37
N GLU A 109 19.71 -32.98 12.39
CA GLU A 109 20.96 -32.50 12.96
C GLU A 109 22.19 -32.76 12.07
N ARG A 110 22.05 -33.62 11.05
CA ARG A 110 23.10 -33.93 10.06
C ARG A 110 22.89 -33.21 8.73
N GLY A 111 21.80 -32.47 8.59
CA GLY A 111 21.45 -31.68 7.41
C GLY A 111 21.47 -30.18 7.67
N GLY A 112 21.12 -29.39 6.65
CA GLY A 112 20.85 -27.97 6.80
C GLY A 112 19.44 -27.67 7.27
N ALA A 113 19.16 -26.41 7.60
CA ALA A 113 17.84 -25.98 8.03
C ALA A 113 16.79 -26.19 6.93
N LYS A 114 15.59 -26.64 7.27
CA LYS A 114 14.55 -26.92 6.26
C LYS A 114 14.07 -25.63 5.59
N LYS A 115 13.87 -25.65 4.27
CA LYS A 115 13.13 -24.56 3.60
C LYS A 115 11.63 -24.76 3.75
N ASP A 116 10.90 -23.70 4.07
CA ASP A 116 9.42 -23.72 4.12
C ASP A 116 8.77 -23.56 2.73
N SER A 117 9.57 -23.30 1.69
CA SER A 117 9.11 -23.05 0.33
C SER A 117 8.25 -24.17 -0.28
N GLY A 118 8.32 -25.39 0.28
CA GLY A 118 7.50 -26.54 -0.09
C GLY A 118 7.50 -26.88 -1.59
N SER A 119 6.69 -27.87 -1.95
CA SER A 119 6.31 -28.14 -3.34
C SER A 119 4.88 -27.64 -3.54
N LEU A 120 4.69 -26.32 -3.41
CA LEU A 120 3.37 -25.71 -3.56
C LEU A 120 2.98 -25.63 -5.03
N THR A 121 1.74 -26.00 -5.34
CA THR A 121 1.15 -25.75 -6.65
C THR A 121 1.06 -24.25 -6.93
N LEU A 122 0.97 -23.85 -8.21
CA LEU A 122 0.79 -22.44 -8.58
C LEU A 122 -0.45 -21.82 -7.94
N THR A 123 -1.52 -22.60 -7.75
CA THR A 123 -2.74 -22.15 -7.06
C THR A 123 -2.48 -21.84 -5.60
N GLN A 124 -1.82 -22.74 -4.88
CA GLN A 124 -1.47 -22.53 -3.47
C GLN A 124 -0.51 -21.35 -3.29
N GLN A 125 0.44 -21.15 -4.20
CA GLN A 125 1.33 -19.98 -4.16
C GLN A 125 0.56 -18.67 -4.32
N LYS A 126 -0.42 -18.63 -5.24
CA LYS A 126 -1.30 -17.46 -5.42
C LYS A 126 -2.17 -17.20 -4.19
N GLU A 127 -2.68 -18.26 -3.57
CA GLU A 127 -3.47 -18.16 -2.35
C GLU A 127 -2.64 -17.62 -1.19
N GLN A 128 -1.46 -18.17 -0.94
CA GLN A 128 -0.54 -17.66 0.09
C GLN A 128 -0.15 -16.20 -0.14
N LEU A 129 0.04 -15.77 -1.40
CA LEU A 129 0.32 -14.36 -1.71
C LEU A 129 -0.89 -13.47 -1.39
N ARG A 130 -2.11 -13.91 -1.65
CA ARG A 130 -3.33 -13.17 -1.29
C ARG A 130 -3.49 -13.06 0.22
N GLU A 131 -3.26 -14.15 0.95
CA GLU A 131 -3.29 -14.15 2.41
C GLU A 131 -2.22 -13.23 3.00
N LEU A 132 -0.99 -13.26 2.47
CA LEU A 132 0.09 -12.35 2.87
C LEU A 132 -0.31 -10.88 2.66
N ARG A 133 -0.88 -10.55 1.49
CA ARG A 133 -1.38 -9.20 1.20
C ARG A 133 -2.50 -8.79 2.15
N LYS A 134 -3.39 -9.72 2.52
CA LYS A 134 -4.45 -9.45 3.48
C LYS A 134 -3.90 -9.20 4.88
N ARG A 135 -2.90 -9.98 5.30
CA ARG A 135 -2.20 -9.77 6.58
C ARG A 135 -1.48 -8.42 6.63
N TRP A 136 -0.85 -8.02 5.53
CA TRP A 136 -0.28 -6.67 5.40
C TRP A 136 -1.35 -5.58 5.51
N GLU A 137 -2.46 -5.72 4.78
CA GLU A 137 -3.59 -4.78 4.84
C GLU A 137 -4.11 -4.58 6.27
N VAL A 138 -4.33 -5.69 6.98
CA VAL A 138 -4.80 -5.66 8.38
C VAL A 138 -3.80 -4.93 9.26
N LYS A 139 -2.50 -5.26 9.18
CA LYS A 139 -1.46 -4.65 10.01
C LYS A 139 -1.27 -3.16 9.71
N HIS A 140 -1.24 -2.78 8.43
CA HIS A 140 -1.23 -1.37 8.02
C HIS A 140 -2.41 -0.60 8.62
N ASN A 141 -3.63 -1.11 8.42
CA ASN A 141 -4.84 -0.44 8.88
C ASN A 141 -4.94 -0.39 10.41
N GLU A 142 -4.40 -1.37 11.12
CA GLU A 142 -4.27 -1.36 12.58
C GLU A 142 -3.39 -0.20 13.06
N HIS A 143 -2.19 -0.01 12.48
CA HIS A 143 -1.30 1.10 12.86
C HIS A 143 -1.89 2.47 12.50
N MET A 144 -2.58 2.58 11.37
CA MET A 144 -3.31 3.81 11.02
C MET A 144 -4.32 4.18 12.11
N ARG A 145 -5.14 3.22 12.58
CA ARG A 145 -6.10 3.45 13.67
C ARG A 145 -5.40 3.74 15.00
N LYS A 146 -4.35 2.98 15.33
CA LYS A 146 -3.57 3.13 16.57
C LYS A 146 -3.02 4.55 16.75
N HIS A 147 -2.65 5.20 15.65
CA HIS A 147 -2.13 6.58 15.66
C HIS A 147 -3.19 7.65 15.37
N GLY A 148 -4.48 7.29 15.42
CA GLY A 148 -5.59 8.26 15.34
C GLY A 148 -5.95 8.70 13.93
N PHE A 149 -5.52 7.99 12.89
CA PHE A 149 -5.92 8.31 11.51
C PHE A 149 -7.26 7.66 11.16
N GLU A 150 -8.17 8.48 10.63
CA GLU A 150 -9.49 8.06 10.13
C GLU A 150 -9.51 7.81 8.61
N ARG A 151 -8.37 8.00 7.94
CA ARG A 151 -8.18 7.83 6.49
C ARG A 151 -6.80 7.21 6.20
N GLY A 152 -6.54 6.88 4.93
CA GLY A 152 -5.28 6.25 4.51
C GLY A 152 -5.24 4.73 4.73
N PHE A 153 -6.42 4.12 4.94
CA PHE A 153 -6.58 2.67 4.94
C PHE A 153 -6.41 2.09 3.54
N ILE A 154 -5.86 0.89 3.46
CA ILE A 154 -5.70 0.13 2.23
C ILE A 154 -6.66 -1.07 2.19
N ASP A 155 -6.94 -1.54 0.98
CA ASP A 155 -7.70 -2.76 0.71
C ASP A 155 -7.00 -3.53 -0.41
N CYS A 156 -6.60 -4.77 -0.14
CA CYS A 156 -5.82 -5.56 -1.08
C CYS A 156 -6.68 -6.27 -2.15
N ARG A 157 -8.00 -6.21 -2.05
CA ARG A 157 -8.92 -6.73 -3.07
C ARG A 157 -8.80 -5.91 -4.35
N THR A 158 -9.24 -6.47 -5.47
CA THR A 158 -9.32 -5.71 -6.72
C THR A 158 -10.35 -4.59 -6.60
N LEU A 159 -10.21 -3.52 -7.40
CA LEU A 159 -11.20 -2.43 -7.45
C LEU A 159 -12.62 -2.96 -7.71
N LYS A 160 -12.76 -3.96 -8.59
CA LYS A 160 -14.04 -4.64 -8.87
C LYS A 160 -14.63 -5.30 -7.62
N GLU A 161 -13.83 -6.02 -6.84
CA GLU A 161 -14.28 -6.66 -5.58
C GLU A 161 -14.59 -5.63 -4.48
N GLN A 162 -14.06 -4.41 -4.59
CA GLN A 162 -14.40 -3.27 -3.73
C GLN A 162 -15.64 -2.51 -4.24
N GLY A 163 -16.21 -2.87 -5.39
CA GLY A 163 -17.33 -2.13 -6.00
C GLY A 163 -16.93 -0.78 -6.62
N ILE A 164 -15.64 -0.59 -6.88
CA ILE A 164 -15.09 0.64 -7.44
C ILE A 164 -15.01 0.52 -8.96
N GLU A 165 -15.72 1.40 -9.65
CA GLU A 165 -15.83 1.43 -11.12
C GLU A 165 -14.81 2.41 -11.74
N ARG A 166 -13.54 2.29 -11.34
CA ARG A 166 -12.42 3.01 -11.97
C ARG A 166 -11.39 2.03 -12.54
N ARG A 167 -10.67 2.48 -13.57
CA ARG A 167 -9.57 1.68 -14.13
C ARG A 167 -8.39 1.67 -13.14
N PRO A 168 -7.78 0.50 -12.88
CA PRO A 168 -6.52 0.45 -12.13
C PRO A 168 -5.45 1.28 -12.82
N GLU A 169 -4.63 1.96 -12.03
CA GLU A 169 -3.43 2.61 -12.55
C GLU A 169 -2.38 1.58 -12.96
N VAL A 170 -1.51 1.96 -13.89
CA VAL A 170 -0.34 1.17 -14.28
C VAL A 170 0.84 1.54 -13.39
N HIS A 171 1.57 0.55 -12.89
CA HIS A 171 2.81 0.80 -12.17
C HIS A 171 3.89 1.32 -13.13
N LEU A 172 4.34 2.56 -12.93
CA LEU A 172 5.26 3.26 -13.85
C LEU A 172 6.75 3.03 -13.54
N GLY A 173 7.11 2.25 -12.52
CA GLY A 173 8.51 2.05 -12.11
C GLY A 173 9.25 3.36 -11.83
N PHE A 174 10.53 3.27 -11.44
CA PHE A 174 11.34 4.47 -11.21
C PHE A 174 11.67 5.19 -12.54
N GLU A 175 12.16 4.46 -13.54
CA GLU A 175 12.58 5.04 -14.80
C GLU A 175 11.44 5.67 -15.61
N ALA A 176 10.32 4.96 -15.78
CA ALA A 176 9.24 5.47 -16.62
C ALA A 176 8.54 6.66 -15.94
N ALA A 177 8.40 6.65 -14.62
CA ALA A 177 7.91 7.81 -13.88
C ALA A 177 8.86 9.01 -13.97
N GLY A 178 10.18 8.78 -14.05
CA GLY A 178 11.19 9.84 -14.24
C GLY A 178 11.13 10.50 -15.62
N ARG A 179 10.65 9.79 -16.64
CA ARG A 179 10.51 10.31 -18.03
C ARG A 179 9.24 11.13 -18.27
N LEU A 180 8.34 11.20 -17.29
CA LEU A 180 7.12 12.00 -17.41
C LEU A 180 7.45 13.48 -17.53
N ASP A 181 6.74 14.19 -18.39
CA ASP A 181 6.74 15.66 -18.39
C ASP A 181 5.73 16.22 -17.38
N ASP A 182 5.75 17.53 -17.16
CA ASP A 182 4.90 18.19 -16.17
C ASP A 182 3.40 18.12 -16.52
N ALA A 183 3.05 18.09 -17.81
CA ALA A 183 1.67 17.96 -18.24
C ALA A 183 1.13 16.54 -17.94
N GLN A 184 1.95 15.52 -18.18
CA GLN A 184 1.64 14.13 -17.86
C GLN A 184 1.53 13.90 -16.35
N ARG A 185 2.45 14.46 -15.55
CA ARG A 185 2.35 14.41 -14.09
C ARG A 185 1.06 15.06 -13.60
N HIS A 186 0.74 16.24 -14.14
CA HIS A 186 -0.47 16.97 -13.78
C HIS A 186 -1.75 16.20 -14.16
N ASP A 187 -1.82 15.59 -15.34
CA ASP A 187 -2.96 14.75 -15.77
C ASP A 187 -3.16 13.54 -14.82
N ILE A 188 -2.07 12.86 -14.43
CA ILE A 188 -2.14 11.77 -13.44
C ILE A 188 -2.65 12.27 -12.10
N MET A 189 -2.13 13.40 -11.61
CA MET A 189 -2.57 13.99 -10.34
C MET A 189 -4.05 14.39 -10.37
N GLN A 190 -4.52 14.97 -11.48
CA GLN A 190 -5.93 15.31 -11.65
C GLN A 190 -6.81 14.07 -11.59
N LYS A 191 -6.48 13.02 -12.35
CA LYS A 191 -7.23 11.74 -12.34
C LYS A 191 -7.28 11.08 -10.96
N ARG A 192 -6.22 11.23 -10.14
CA ARG A 192 -6.19 10.74 -8.75
C ARG A 192 -7.05 11.56 -7.80
N SER A 193 -7.22 12.84 -8.09
CA SER A 193 -8.05 13.76 -7.29
C SER A 193 -9.54 13.71 -7.65
N GLU A 194 -9.88 13.16 -8.82
CA GLU A 194 -11.27 12.95 -9.21
C GLU A 194 -11.96 12.08 -8.16
N PRO A 195 -13.10 12.53 -7.59
CA PRO A 195 -13.83 11.78 -6.59
C PRO A 195 -14.16 10.39 -7.13
N ASP A 196 -13.90 9.37 -6.33
CA ASP A 196 -14.41 8.03 -6.61
C ASP A 196 -15.93 8.06 -6.40
N TYR A 197 -16.67 8.36 -7.48
CA TYR A 197 -18.13 8.54 -7.45
C TYR A 197 -18.84 7.29 -6.90
N SER A 198 -18.21 6.11 -6.99
CA SER A 198 -18.71 4.86 -6.40
C SER A 198 -18.80 4.91 -4.87
N ARG A 199 -17.84 5.57 -4.20
CA ARG A 199 -17.79 5.68 -2.73
C ARG A 199 -18.90 6.60 -2.18
N HIS A 200 -19.26 7.65 -2.92
CA HIS A 200 -20.37 8.54 -2.57
C HIS A 200 -21.74 7.85 -2.70
N LEU A 201 -21.90 6.95 -3.68
CA LEU A 201 -23.15 6.19 -3.87
C LEU A 201 -23.44 5.22 -2.71
N GLU A 202 -22.41 4.69 -2.05
CA GLU A 202 -22.58 3.79 -0.90
C GLU A 202 -22.93 4.55 0.40
N GLN A 203 -22.35 5.74 0.59
CA GLN A 203 -22.79 6.70 1.63
C GLN A 203 -24.23 7.17 1.41
N ALA A 204 -24.64 7.42 0.16
CA ALA A 204 -26.03 7.78 -0.15
C ALA A 204 -27.03 6.63 0.13
N ARG A 205 -26.62 5.37 -0.07
CA ARG A 205 -27.43 4.18 0.25
C ARG A 205 -27.62 3.97 1.76
N THR A 206 -26.61 4.31 2.56
CA THR A 206 -26.67 4.17 4.02
C THR A 206 -27.52 5.24 4.69
N VAL A 207 -27.76 6.37 4.03
CA VAL A 207 -28.60 7.49 4.52
C VAL A 207 -30.09 7.34 4.12
N GLY A 208 -30.49 6.23 3.48
CA GLY A 208 -31.91 5.89 3.32
C GLY A 208 -32.68 6.74 2.30
N HIS A 209 -32.01 7.36 1.33
CA HIS A 209 -32.71 7.93 0.19
C HIS A 209 -33.17 6.81 -0.76
N ASP A 210 -34.45 6.83 -1.16
CA ASP A 210 -35.01 5.88 -2.11
C ASP A 210 -34.48 6.18 -3.52
N ILE A 211 -33.35 5.55 -3.84
CA ILE A 211 -32.56 5.77 -5.07
C ILE A 211 -33.24 5.14 -6.31
N ARG A 212 -34.38 4.46 -6.16
CA ARG A 212 -35.01 3.65 -7.23
C ARG A 212 -35.48 4.45 -8.45
N GLU A 213 -35.85 5.72 -8.30
CA GLU A 213 -36.32 6.54 -9.44
C GLU A 213 -35.21 7.26 -10.23
N TRP A 214 -33.97 7.29 -9.71
CA TRP A 214 -32.94 8.23 -10.20
C TRP A 214 -31.79 7.59 -10.99
N LEU A 215 -31.75 6.26 -11.13
CA LEU A 215 -30.58 5.54 -11.65
C LEU A 215 -30.56 5.28 -13.17
N ASP A 216 -31.60 5.64 -13.93
CA ASP A 216 -31.74 5.11 -15.30
C ASP A 216 -30.90 5.80 -16.38
N THR A 217 -30.27 6.96 -16.11
CA THR A 217 -29.40 7.61 -17.12
C THR A 217 -28.18 8.31 -16.51
N PRO A 218 -27.02 8.31 -17.21
CA PRO A 218 -25.81 9.02 -16.79
C PRO A 218 -26.03 10.52 -16.53
N VAL A 219 -26.99 11.13 -17.25
CA VAL A 219 -27.38 12.54 -17.07
C VAL A 219 -27.99 12.77 -15.70
N LYS A 220 -28.90 11.89 -15.26
CA LYS A 220 -29.56 11.98 -13.94
C LYS A 220 -28.58 11.72 -12.79
N GLN A 221 -27.61 10.84 -12.99
CA GLN A 221 -26.53 10.61 -12.01
C GLN A 221 -25.66 11.85 -11.82
N HIS A 222 -25.30 12.54 -12.91
CA HIS A 222 -24.51 13.77 -12.85
C HIS A 222 -25.27 14.91 -12.17
N GLU A 223 -26.57 15.04 -12.44
CA GLU A 223 -27.44 16.02 -11.76
C GLU A 223 -27.60 15.73 -10.26
N LEU A 224 -27.72 14.46 -9.87
CA LEU A 224 -27.82 14.06 -8.46
C LEU A 224 -26.54 14.41 -7.70
N VAL A 225 -25.37 14.07 -8.25
CA VAL A 225 -24.08 14.40 -7.63
C VAL A 225 -23.91 15.91 -7.50
N ARG A 226 -24.27 16.67 -8.54
CA ARG A 226 -24.26 18.14 -8.50
C ARG A 226 -25.15 18.67 -7.37
N ARG A 227 -26.38 18.16 -7.21
CA ARG A 227 -27.29 18.59 -6.13
C ARG A 227 -26.74 18.25 -4.73
N LEU A 228 -26.22 17.04 -4.54
CA LEU A 228 -25.62 16.63 -3.27
C LEU A 228 -24.42 17.51 -2.90
N GLN A 229 -23.59 17.88 -3.88
CA GLN A 229 -22.46 18.79 -3.63
C GLN A 229 -22.92 20.20 -3.21
N HIS A 230 -24.05 20.69 -3.73
CA HIS A 230 -24.68 21.93 -3.27
C HIS A 230 -25.25 21.81 -1.85
N ASP A 231 -25.90 20.70 -1.52
CA ASP A 231 -26.48 20.47 -0.20
C ASP A 231 -25.40 20.35 0.89
N VAL A 232 -24.35 19.57 0.64
CA VAL A 232 -23.19 19.44 1.54
C VAL A 232 -22.48 20.78 1.72
N ALA A 233 -22.32 21.57 0.66
CA ALA A 233 -21.72 22.90 0.77
C ALA A 233 -22.57 23.83 1.65
N ARG A 234 -23.89 23.81 1.51
CA ARG A 234 -24.83 24.56 2.37
C ARG A 234 -24.72 24.15 3.84
N GLU A 235 -24.66 22.84 4.13
CA GLU A 235 -24.46 22.34 5.49
C GLU A 235 -23.14 22.81 6.12
N HIS A 236 -22.09 22.93 5.31
CA HIS A 236 -20.77 23.42 5.74
C HIS A 236 -20.59 24.95 5.61
N GLY A 237 -21.64 25.72 5.31
CA GLY A 237 -21.60 27.18 5.25
C GLY A 237 -20.83 27.76 4.06
N PHE A 238 -20.71 26.99 2.98
CA PHE A 238 -20.07 27.41 1.73
C PHE A 238 -21.09 27.57 0.62
N ASP A 239 -20.88 28.58 -0.21
CA ASP A 239 -21.74 28.83 -1.38
C ASP A 239 -21.11 28.19 -2.62
N MET A 240 -21.93 27.53 -3.44
CA MET A 240 -21.53 26.83 -4.65
C MET A 240 -22.28 27.43 -5.83
N ARG A 241 -21.63 27.52 -6.99
CA ARG A 241 -22.27 27.91 -8.24
C ARG A 241 -21.99 26.88 -9.31
N ASP A 242 -22.85 26.81 -10.29
CA ASP A 242 -22.66 25.89 -11.40
C ASP A 242 -21.97 26.56 -12.57
N ARG A 243 -20.83 25.99 -12.97
CA ARG A 243 -20.03 26.48 -14.07
C ARG A 243 -20.19 25.53 -15.24
N VAL A 244 -20.54 26.10 -16.39
CA VAL A 244 -20.54 25.36 -17.66
C VAL A 244 -19.11 25.36 -18.21
N SER A 245 -18.53 24.18 -18.35
CA SER A 245 -17.19 23.97 -18.91
C SER A 245 -17.19 24.18 -20.43
N ARG A 246 -15.99 24.32 -21.02
CA ARG A 246 -15.82 24.44 -22.48
C ARG A 246 -16.33 23.22 -23.26
N GLN A 247 -16.58 22.09 -22.58
CA GLN A 247 -17.14 20.88 -23.15
C GLN A 247 -18.66 20.77 -22.93
N ASN A 248 -19.34 21.87 -22.58
CA ASN A 248 -20.78 21.92 -22.28
C ASN A 248 -21.21 21.04 -21.10
N ARG A 249 -20.30 20.70 -20.19
CA ARG A 249 -20.60 20.00 -18.94
C ARG A 249 -20.81 21.00 -17.82
N THR A 250 -21.82 20.79 -16.98
CA THR A 250 -22.13 21.68 -15.86
C THR A 250 -21.55 21.08 -14.59
N GLU A 251 -20.54 21.74 -14.03
CA GLU A 251 -19.82 21.27 -12.83
C GLU A 251 -19.96 22.31 -11.70
N PRO A 252 -20.18 21.88 -10.45
CA PRO A 252 -20.26 22.80 -9.34
C PRO A 252 -18.86 23.31 -8.96
N GLU A 253 -18.77 24.62 -8.76
CA GLU A 253 -17.55 25.36 -8.42
C GLU A 253 -17.84 26.19 -7.16
N ARG A 254 -16.95 26.12 -6.18
CA ARG A 254 -17.08 26.90 -4.94
C ARG A 254 -16.98 28.39 -5.23
N VAL A 255 -17.93 29.18 -4.72
CA VAL A 255 -17.89 30.63 -4.83
C VAL A 255 -16.78 31.15 -3.92
N LYS A 256 -15.77 31.80 -4.51
CA LYS A 256 -14.75 32.51 -3.73
C LYS A 256 -15.40 33.72 -3.08
N SER A 257 -15.40 33.78 -1.75
CA SER A 257 -15.81 34.98 -1.01
C SER A 257 -14.90 36.15 -1.44
N PRO A 258 -15.45 37.36 -1.68
CA PRO A 258 -14.62 38.53 -1.95
C PRO A 258 -13.68 38.72 -0.76
N SER A 259 -12.37 38.65 -0.98
CA SER A 259 -11.42 39.08 0.04
C SER A 259 -11.72 40.54 0.36
N ARG A 260 -12.17 40.82 1.59
CA ARG A 260 -12.17 42.19 2.13
C ARG A 260 -10.73 42.65 2.13
N GLY A 261 -10.34 43.37 1.09
CA GLY A 261 -9.07 44.08 1.04
C GLY A 261 -9.09 45.12 2.15
N PHE A 262 -8.35 44.86 3.22
CA PHE A 262 -7.91 45.91 4.12
C PHE A 262 -6.88 46.75 3.35
N SER A 263 -7.30 47.92 2.86
CA SER A 263 -6.35 48.97 2.52
C SER A 263 -5.82 49.56 3.83
N MET A 264 -4.58 49.24 4.21
CA MET A 264 -3.82 50.11 5.11
C MET A 264 -3.21 51.20 4.25
N GLY A 265 -3.75 52.41 4.37
CA GLY A 265 -3.09 53.61 3.90
C GLY A 265 -2.10 54.09 4.97
N PHE A 266 -0.86 54.31 4.55
CA PHE A 266 0.03 55.40 4.94
C PHE A 266 0.99 55.65 3.76
#